data_AF-A0A941YI57-F1
#
_entry.id   AF-A0A941YI57-F1
#
_cell.length_a   1.000
_cell.length_b   1.000
_cell.length_c   1.000
_cell.angle_alpha   90.00
_cell.angle_beta   90.00
_cell.angle_gamma   90.00
#
_symmetry.space_group_name_H-M   'P 1'
#
loop_
_entity.id
_entity.type
_entity.pdbx_description
1 polymer ?
#
loop_
_entity_poly.entity_id
_entity_poly.type
_entity_poly.pdbx_seq_one_letter_code
_entity_poly.pdbx_strand_id
1 'polypeptide(L)'
;NIDPFSSGGYGDEQLVVDCDWKKQWGFDYGLYKPVFDVIRNRKLRMAALNVPRDWVRQVGRKGPEAITREQRMWVPNIDTTNKDHKEYFNAMIGGHPQMPEAQYNNMYAAQVTWDTGMAKSAYDFMTWRGGATMVILAGSGHVGYGQGIAYRLGQMGEKSRLLVVCVDKKPGEQVSKGVGDYLFTATK
;
A
#
# COMPACT_ATOMS: atom_id res chain seq x y z
N ASN A 1 -7.57 14.59 -5.28
CA ASN A 1 -8.62 13.91 -6.07
C ASN A 1 -8.06 13.66 -7.46
N ILE A 2 -7.90 12.40 -7.88
CA ILE A 2 -7.34 12.02 -9.20
C ILE A 2 -8.41 11.57 -10.20
N ASP A 3 -9.70 11.67 -9.82
CA ASP A 3 -10.81 11.35 -10.73
C ASP A 3 -10.74 12.12 -12.05
N PRO A 4 -10.37 13.41 -12.11
CA PRO A 4 -10.32 14.12 -13.39
C PRO A 4 -9.34 13.50 -14.40
N PHE A 5 -8.25 12.85 -13.96
CA PHE A 5 -7.40 12.05 -14.85
C PHE A 5 -8.21 10.92 -15.51
N SER A 6 -8.84 10.11 -14.66
CA SER A 6 -9.55 8.91 -15.10
C SER A 6 -10.74 9.21 -16.00
N SER A 7 -11.34 10.39 -15.86
CA SER A 7 -12.44 10.86 -16.72
C SER A 7 -11.98 11.58 -17.99
N GLY A 8 -10.67 11.76 -18.21
CA GLY A 8 -10.10 12.44 -19.38
C GLY A 8 -10.05 13.96 -19.27
N GLY A 9 -10.15 14.52 -18.07
CA GLY A 9 -10.06 15.96 -17.80
C GLY A 9 -8.63 16.51 -17.84
N TYR A 10 -7.60 15.67 -17.69
CA TYR A 10 -6.20 16.04 -17.94
C TYR A 10 -5.34 14.83 -18.34
N GLY A 11 -4.15 15.12 -18.88
CA GLY A 11 -3.20 14.13 -19.38
C GLY A 11 -2.13 13.70 -18.38
N ASP A 12 -1.23 12.82 -18.84
CA ASP A 12 -0.19 12.19 -18.02
C ASP A 12 0.76 13.22 -17.36
N GLU A 13 1.15 14.27 -18.08
CA GLU A 13 2.04 15.32 -17.56
C GLU A 13 1.43 16.05 -16.35
N GLN A 14 0.15 16.43 -16.47
CA GLN A 14 -0.56 17.10 -15.38
C GLN A 14 -0.71 16.17 -14.16
N LEU A 15 -1.00 14.88 -14.39
CA LEU A 15 -1.08 13.91 -13.30
C LEU A 15 0.23 13.82 -12.50
N VAL A 16 1.36 13.75 -13.21
CA VAL A 16 2.69 13.66 -12.62
C VAL A 16 2.99 14.88 -11.74
N VAL A 17 2.59 16.07 -12.19
CA VAL A 17 2.72 17.32 -11.43
C VAL A 17 1.79 17.35 -10.23
N ASP A 18 0.49 17.11 -10.44
CA ASP A 18 -0.54 17.19 -9.39
C ASP A 18 -0.31 16.18 -8.26
N CYS A 19 0.23 15.01 -8.59
CA CYS A 19 0.56 13.98 -7.60
C CYS A 19 1.92 14.19 -6.92
N ASP A 20 2.71 15.20 -7.33
CA ASP A 20 4.11 15.36 -6.94
C ASP A 20 4.86 14.01 -7.04
N TRP A 21 4.70 13.34 -8.18
CA TRP A 21 5.00 11.91 -8.37
C TRP A 21 6.42 11.53 -7.93
N LYS A 22 7.40 12.38 -8.26
CA LYS A 22 8.80 12.16 -7.90
C LYS A 22 9.02 12.15 -6.40
N LYS A 23 8.33 13.01 -5.63
CA LYS A 23 8.52 13.07 -4.17
C LYS A 23 7.68 12.03 -3.44
N GLN A 24 6.44 11.83 -3.86
CA GLN A 24 5.49 10.91 -3.21
C GLN A 24 5.77 9.44 -3.55
N TRP A 25 6.12 9.15 -4.81
CA TRP A 25 6.36 7.79 -5.28
C TRP A 25 7.82 7.52 -5.62
N GLY A 26 8.40 8.28 -6.55
CA GLY A 26 9.83 8.24 -6.87
C GLY A 26 10.27 7.17 -7.87
N PHE A 27 9.39 6.25 -8.29
CA PHE A 27 9.63 5.37 -9.44
C PHE A 27 9.37 6.10 -10.76
N ASP A 28 9.94 5.58 -11.84
CA ASP A 28 9.62 6.04 -13.19
C ASP A 28 8.12 5.87 -13.49
N TYR A 29 7.47 6.96 -13.92
CA TYR A 29 6.07 6.95 -14.32
C TYR A 29 5.82 6.01 -15.50
N GLY A 30 6.80 5.81 -16.38
CA GLY A 30 6.71 4.90 -17.52
C GLY A 30 6.37 3.46 -17.13
N LEU A 31 6.76 3.03 -15.92
CA LEU A 31 6.41 1.70 -15.39
C LEU A 31 4.92 1.57 -15.03
N TYR A 32 4.25 2.69 -14.75
CA TYR A 32 2.84 2.75 -14.32
C TYR A 32 1.91 3.17 -15.45
N LYS A 33 2.43 3.85 -16.47
CA LYS A 33 1.65 4.36 -17.61
C LYS A 33 0.73 3.30 -18.24
N PRO A 34 1.15 2.04 -18.48
CA PRO A 34 0.24 1.04 -19.06
C PRO A 34 -1.01 0.78 -18.22
N VAL A 35 -0.87 0.77 -16.89
CA VAL A 35 -1.99 0.62 -15.96
C VAL A 35 -2.91 1.84 -16.02
N PHE A 36 -2.31 3.03 -16.03
CA PHE A 36 -3.01 4.31 -16.02
C PHE A 36 -3.76 4.54 -17.35
N ASP A 37 -3.20 4.10 -18.47
CA ASP A 37 -3.86 4.09 -19.76
C ASP A 37 -5.10 3.20 -19.75
N VAL A 38 -5.04 2.00 -19.15
CA VAL A 38 -6.23 1.13 -19.01
C VAL A 38 -7.31 1.81 -18.18
N ILE A 39 -6.94 2.43 -17.06
CA ILE A 39 -7.86 3.16 -16.18
C ILE A 39 -8.56 4.28 -16.97
N ARG A 40 -7.78 5.11 -17.68
CA ARG A 40 -8.31 6.23 -18.47
C ARG A 40 -9.18 5.75 -19.64
N ASN A 41 -8.70 4.80 -20.42
CA ASN A 41 -9.41 4.29 -21.61
C ASN A 41 -10.74 3.63 -21.25
N ARG A 42 -10.80 2.96 -20.10
CA ARG A 42 -12.02 2.33 -19.58
C ARG A 42 -12.83 3.22 -18.63
N LYS A 43 -12.36 4.46 -18.38
CA LYS A 43 -12.97 5.42 -17.44
C LYS A 43 -13.23 4.83 -16.05
N LEU A 44 -12.29 4.00 -15.58
CA LEU A 44 -12.36 3.39 -14.25
C LEU A 44 -12.04 4.44 -13.19
N ARG A 45 -12.76 4.45 -12.08
CA ARG A 45 -12.43 5.36 -10.98
C ARG A 45 -11.11 4.95 -10.34
N MET A 46 -10.36 5.94 -9.90
CA MET A 46 -9.02 5.75 -9.36
C MET A 46 -8.86 6.48 -8.03
N ALA A 47 -8.29 5.80 -7.04
CA ALA A 47 -8.03 6.37 -5.72
C ALA A 47 -6.54 6.27 -5.39
N ALA A 48 -5.97 7.35 -4.87
CA ALA A 48 -4.66 7.30 -4.22
C ALA A 48 -4.86 6.82 -2.78
N LEU A 49 -4.20 5.72 -2.42
CA LEU A 49 -4.40 5.09 -1.11
C LEU A 49 -3.36 5.51 -0.07
N ASN A 50 -2.16 5.92 -0.51
CA ASN A 50 -1.09 6.28 0.41
C ASN A 50 -1.40 7.58 1.17
N VAL A 51 -1.06 7.59 2.46
CA VAL A 51 -0.88 8.84 3.21
C VAL A 51 0.40 9.56 2.75
N PRO A 52 0.49 10.88 2.94
CA PRO A 52 1.68 11.64 2.54
C PRO A 52 2.97 11.04 3.10
N ARG A 53 4.00 10.95 2.25
CA ARG A 53 5.29 10.32 2.61
C ARG A 53 5.95 10.97 3.82
N ASP A 54 5.72 12.26 4.05
CA ASP A 54 6.28 12.99 5.18
C ASP A 54 5.66 12.56 6.52
N TRP A 55 4.41 12.08 6.53
CA TRP A 55 3.79 11.54 7.74
C TRP A 55 4.46 10.22 8.14
N VAL A 56 4.73 9.37 7.14
CA VAL A 56 5.44 8.10 7.35
C VAL A 56 6.88 8.35 7.81
N ARG A 57 7.56 9.34 7.22
CA ARG A 57 8.90 9.76 7.68
C ARG A 57 8.87 10.33 9.09
N GLN A 58 7.85 11.10 9.44
CA GLN A 58 7.65 11.64 10.78
C GLN A 58 7.53 10.50 11.79
N VAL A 59 6.69 9.50 11.53
CA VAL A 59 6.57 8.29 12.37
C VAL A 59 7.88 7.50 12.41
N GLY A 60 8.53 7.29 11.26
CA GLY A 60 9.81 6.58 11.20
C GLY A 60 10.95 7.24 11.96
N ARG A 61 10.88 8.56 12.20
CA ARG A 61 11.87 9.31 12.98
C ARG A 61 11.52 9.45 14.45
N LYS A 62 10.23 9.68 14.75
CA LYS A 62 9.77 10.14 16.07
C LYS A 62 8.84 9.14 16.78
N GLY A 63 8.50 8.03 16.13
CA GLY A 63 7.57 7.03 16.64
C GLY A 63 6.10 7.31 16.33
N PRO A 64 5.19 6.37 16.65
CA PRO A 64 3.78 6.43 16.29
C PRO A 64 3.05 7.64 16.87
N GLU A 65 3.45 8.13 18.06
CA GLU A 65 2.82 9.29 18.69
C GLU A 65 3.10 10.62 18.00
N ALA A 66 4.01 10.64 17.02
CA ALA A 66 4.32 11.83 16.25
C ALA A 66 3.17 12.27 15.32
N ILE A 67 2.17 11.41 15.10
CA ILE A 67 1.03 11.70 14.23
C ILE A 67 0.07 12.72 14.89
N THR A 68 -0.33 13.75 14.16
CA THR A 68 -1.26 14.78 14.67
C THR A 68 -2.68 14.23 14.81
N ARG A 69 -3.53 14.97 15.52
CA ARG A 69 -4.95 14.60 15.67
C ARG A 69 -5.66 14.51 14.32
N GLU A 70 -5.34 15.41 13.40
CA GLU A 70 -5.92 15.47 12.05
C GLU A 70 -5.45 14.29 11.20
N GLN A 71 -4.17 13.94 11.30
CA GLN A 71 -3.60 12.79 10.61
C GLN A 71 -4.20 11.46 11.09
N ARG A 72 -4.57 11.35 12.38
CA ARG A 72 -5.27 10.17 12.93
C ARG A 72 -6.64 9.92 12.29
N MET A 73 -7.27 10.90 11.67
CA MET A 73 -8.52 10.65 10.91
C MET A 73 -8.29 9.74 9.68
N TRP A 74 -7.07 9.78 9.14
CA TRP A 74 -6.64 8.97 7.99
C TRP A 74 -5.88 7.71 8.42
N VAL A 75 -5.27 7.73 9.61
CA VAL A 75 -4.53 6.62 10.21
C VAL A 75 -5.07 6.39 11.63
N PRO A 76 -6.24 5.74 11.78
CA PRO A 76 -6.95 5.68 13.06
C PRO A 76 -6.20 4.92 14.15
N ASN A 77 -5.39 3.92 13.79
CA ASN A 77 -4.65 3.12 14.75
C ASN A 77 -3.34 2.57 14.17
N ILE A 78 -2.20 2.94 14.75
CA ILE A 78 -0.88 2.38 14.40
C ILE A 78 -0.59 1.21 15.34
N ASP A 79 -1.32 0.10 15.15
CA ASP A 79 -1.17 -1.10 15.97
C ASP A 79 0.06 -1.92 15.54
N THR A 80 1.09 -1.85 16.38
CA THR A 80 2.38 -2.55 16.24
C THR A 80 2.44 -3.87 17.03
N THR A 81 1.32 -4.36 17.55
CA THR A 81 1.28 -5.58 18.39
C THR A 81 1.11 -6.87 17.60
N ASN A 82 0.69 -6.79 16.32
CA ASN A 82 0.59 -7.96 15.44
C ASN A 82 1.99 -8.57 15.20
N LYS A 83 2.21 -9.76 15.78
CA LYS A 83 3.47 -10.51 15.73
C LYS A 83 3.75 -11.07 14.34
N ASP A 84 2.74 -11.63 13.68
CA ASP A 84 2.88 -12.23 12.35
C ASP A 84 3.24 -11.16 11.30
N HIS A 85 2.62 -9.99 11.37
CA HIS A 85 2.99 -8.86 10.52
C HIS A 85 4.40 -8.36 10.81
N LYS A 86 4.82 -8.33 12.09
CA LYS A 86 6.18 -7.93 12.48
C LYS A 86 7.23 -8.93 11.97
N GLU A 87 6.93 -10.22 12.04
CA GLU A 87 7.79 -11.28 11.49
C GLU A 87 7.89 -11.17 9.97
N TYR A 88 6.78 -10.96 9.28
CA TYR A 88 6.78 -10.74 7.84
C TYR A 88 7.58 -9.50 7.44
N PHE A 89 7.38 -8.38 8.14
CA PHE A 89 8.16 -7.16 7.96
C PHE A 89 9.67 -7.42 8.12
N ASN A 90 10.08 -8.18 9.14
CA ASN A 90 11.48 -8.55 9.34
C ASN A 90 12.04 -9.34 8.16
N ALA A 91 11.30 -10.32 7.66
CA ALA A 91 11.73 -11.09 6.50
C ALA A 91 11.93 -10.21 5.25
N MET A 92 11.06 -9.22 5.03
CA MET A 92 11.16 -8.31 3.89
C MET A 92 12.38 -7.38 3.91
N ILE A 93 12.75 -6.89 5.10
CA ILE A 93 13.89 -5.98 5.25
C ILE A 93 15.24 -6.71 5.35
N GLY A 94 15.26 -8.02 5.08
CA GLY A 94 16.47 -8.85 5.11
C GLY A 94 16.80 -9.45 6.47
N GLY A 95 15.82 -9.54 7.38
CA GLY A 95 15.97 -10.06 8.74
C GLY A 95 15.93 -8.95 9.79
N HIS A 96 16.46 -9.23 10.99
CA HIS A 96 16.58 -8.21 12.04
C HIS A 96 17.71 -7.24 11.70
N PRO A 97 17.39 -5.96 11.40
CA PRO A 97 18.41 -5.00 11.02
C PRO A 97 19.32 -4.71 12.21
N GLN A 98 20.62 -4.55 11.94
CA GLN A 98 21.63 -4.13 12.92
C GLN A 98 21.50 -2.63 13.19
N MET A 99 20.39 -2.23 13.81
CA MET A 99 20.11 -0.84 14.21
C MET A 99 19.55 -0.78 15.63
N PRO A 100 19.61 0.38 16.30
CA PRO A 100 19.03 0.55 17.63
C PRO A 100 17.55 0.14 17.66
N GLU A 101 17.13 -0.53 18.74
CA GLU A 101 15.77 -1.08 18.87
C GLU A 101 14.69 0.00 18.69
N ALA A 102 14.90 1.20 19.23
CA ALA A 102 14.00 2.32 19.06
C ALA A 102 13.84 2.72 17.58
N GLN A 103 14.94 2.72 16.81
CA GLN A 103 14.91 3.04 15.38
C GLN A 103 14.16 1.94 14.61
N TYR A 104 14.41 0.68 14.93
CA TYR A 104 13.71 -0.46 14.36
C TYR A 104 12.19 -0.41 14.64
N ASN A 105 11.80 -0.14 15.89
CA ASN A 105 10.39 -0.02 16.28
C ASN A 105 9.71 1.14 15.55
N ASN A 106 10.40 2.27 15.36
CA ASN A 106 9.86 3.40 14.58
C ASN A 106 9.72 3.04 13.09
N MET A 107 10.69 2.32 12.52
CA MET A 107 10.62 1.85 11.14
C MET A 107 9.45 0.89 10.92
N TYR A 108 9.20 -0.01 11.87
CA TYR A 108 8.02 -0.87 11.83
C TYR A 108 6.72 -0.09 11.99
N ALA A 109 6.66 0.89 12.90
CA ALA A 109 5.51 1.78 13.04
C ALA A 109 5.23 2.56 11.74
N ALA A 110 6.27 2.94 10.98
CA ALA A 110 6.13 3.58 9.68
C ALA A 110 5.48 2.66 8.63
N GLN A 111 5.88 1.38 8.59
CA GLN A 111 5.22 0.36 7.75
C GLN A 111 3.73 0.24 8.10
N VAL A 112 3.42 0.09 9.39
CA VAL A 112 2.03 -0.01 9.89
C VAL A 112 1.22 1.25 9.55
N THR A 113 1.84 2.43 9.58
CA THR A 113 1.21 3.71 9.20
C THR A 113 0.79 3.68 7.72
N TRP A 114 1.65 3.19 6.83
CA TRP A 114 1.31 3.02 5.41
C TRP A 114 0.17 2.04 5.22
N ASP A 115 0.25 0.83 5.81
CA ASP A 115 -0.78 -0.19 5.65
C ASP A 115 -2.15 0.30 6.15
N THR A 116 -2.15 0.96 7.30
CA THR A 116 -3.37 1.48 7.92
C THR A 116 -3.96 2.61 7.08
N GLY A 117 -3.14 3.53 6.59
CA GLY A 117 -3.59 4.63 5.74
C GLY A 117 -4.16 4.14 4.40
N MET A 118 -3.50 3.16 3.77
CA MET A 118 -3.97 2.53 2.53
C MET A 118 -5.29 1.80 2.74
N ALA A 119 -5.40 1.02 3.81
CA ALA A 119 -6.62 0.30 4.13
C ALA A 119 -7.79 1.25 4.45
N LYS A 120 -7.55 2.32 5.23
CA LYS A 120 -8.58 3.32 5.55
C LYS A 120 -9.08 4.02 4.28
N SER A 121 -8.16 4.46 3.43
CA SER A 121 -8.51 5.11 2.17
C SER A 121 -9.29 4.19 1.23
N ALA A 122 -8.90 2.91 1.15
CA ALA A 122 -9.62 1.93 0.36
C ALA A 122 -11.03 1.66 0.92
N TYR A 123 -11.14 1.47 2.24
CA TYR A 123 -12.41 1.24 2.93
C TYR A 123 -13.38 2.41 2.74
N ASP A 124 -12.92 3.64 2.93
CA ASP A 124 -13.73 4.84 2.76
C ASP A 124 -14.21 4.98 1.32
N PHE A 125 -13.32 4.74 0.35
CA PHE A 125 -13.66 4.81 -1.07
C PHE A 125 -14.71 3.77 -1.46
N MET A 126 -14.52 2.50 -1.05
CA MET A 126 -15.46 1.42 -1.34
C MET A 126 -16.82 1.66 -0.66
N THR A 127 -16.83 2.17 0.57
CA THR A 127 -18.03 2.54 1.32
C THR A 127 -18.78 3.68 0.64
N TRP A 128 -18.08 4.74 0.24
CA TRP A 128 -18.66 5.87 -0.50
C TRP A 128 -19.31 5.43 -1.82
N ARG A 129 -18.80 4.36 -2.45
CA ARG A 129 -19.36 3.77 -3.67
C ARG A 129 -20.54 2.82 -3.45
N GLY A 130 -20.91 2.54 -2.20
CA GLY A 130 -22.00 1.61 -1.88
C GLY A 130 -21.62 0.13 -2.07
N GLY A 131 -20.35 -0.22 -1.84
CA GLY A 131 -19.86 -1.60 -2.01
C GLY A 131 -19.31 -1.83 -3.43
N ALA A 132 -18.09 -1.36 -3.68
CA ALA A 132 -17.39 -1.56 -4.94
C ALA A 132 -16.30 -2.63 -4.82
N THR A 133 -16.03 -3.35 -5.91
CA THR A 133 -14.79 -4.13 -6.05
C THR A 133 -13.64 -3.19 -6.38
N MET A 134 -12.58 -3.22 -5.57
CA MET A 134 -11.35 -2.45 -5.80
C MET A 134 -10.19 -3.38 -6.14
N VAL A 135 -9.41 -3.02 -7.15
CA VAL A 135 -8.08 -3.60 -7.39
C VAL A 135 -7.05 -2.69 -6.75
N ILE A 136 -6.32 -3.20 -5.75
CA ILE A 136 -5.27 -2.45 -5.05
C ILE A 136 -3.91 -2.85 -5.64
N LEU A 137 -3.18 -1.87 -6.15
CA LEU A 137 -1.79 -2.04 -6.57
C LEU A 137 -0.87 -1.48 -5.48
N ALA A 138 -0.10 -2.37 -4.85
CA ALA A 138 0.83 -2.02 -3.79
C ALA A 138 2.09 -2.88 -3.89
N GLY A 139 3.17 -2.43 -3.24
CA GLY A 139 4.37 -3.25 -3.09
C GLY A 139 4.04 -4.57 -2.39
N SER A 140 4.70 -5.66 -2.77
CA SER A 140 4.42 -7.00 -2.24
C SER A 140 4.46 -7.04 -0.71
N GLY A 141 5.29 -6.21 -0.10
CA GLY A 141 5.39 -6.04 1.34
C GLY A 141 4.14 -5.56 2.08
N HIS A 142 3.19 -4.97 1.36
CA HIS A 142 1.91 -4.53 1.89
C HIS A 142 0.78 -5.53 1.60
N VAL A 143 1.08 -6.63 0.90
CA VAL A 143 0.11 -7.59 0.36
C VAL A 143 0.35 -9.00 0.91
N GLY A 144 1.61 -9.42 0.99
CA GLY A 144 2.00 -10.80 1.28
C GLY A 144 1.44 -11.32 2.60
N TYR A 145 1.09 -12.61 2.60
CA TYR A 145 0.50 -13.34 3.73
C TYR A 145 -0.80 -12.72 4.28
N GLY A 146 -1.38 -11.76 3.57
CA GLY A 146 -2.53 -11.00 4.04
C GLY A 146 -2.25 -10.12 5.27
N GLN A 147 -0.98 -9.86 5.61
CA GLN A 147 -0.60 -9.19 6.86
C GLN A 147 -0.55 -7.65 6.78
N GLY A 148 -0.47 -7.08 5.58
CA GLY A 148 -0.47 -5.63 5.37
C GLY A 148 -1.88 -5.05 5.24
N ILE A 149 -2.18 -4.45 4.09
CA ILE A 149 -3.46 -3.76 3.78
C ILE A 149 -4.66 -4.66 4.07
N ALA A 150 -4.59 -5.92 3.66
CA ALA A 150 -5.65 -6.91 3.83
C ALA A 150 -6.01 -7.19 5.30
N TYR A 151 -5.02 -7.25 6.19
CA TYR A 151 -5.24 -7.41 7.62
C TYR A 151 -5.97 -6.20 8.18
N ARG A 152 -5.52 -4.99 7.82
CA ARG A 152 -6.09 -3.73 8.29
C ARG A 152 -7.51 -3.50 7.80
N LEU A 153 -7.81 -3.86 6.54
CA LEU A 153 -9.18 -3.91 6.01
C LEU A 153 -10.07 -4.88 6.81
N GLY A 154 -9.53 -6.04 7.18
CA GLY A 154 -10.21 -7.00 8.06
C GLY A 154 -10.61 -6.42 9.41
N GLN A 155 -9.76 -5.59 10.03
CA GLN A 155 -10.08 -4.88 11.27
C GLN A 155 -11.21 -3.85 11.09
N MET A 156 -11.45 -3.39 9.87
CA MET A 156 -12.55 -2.49 9.51
C MET A 156 -13.82 -3.24 9.07
N GLY A 157 -13.81 -4.58 9.11
CA GLY A 157 -14.96 -5.42 8.76
C GLY A 157 -14.97 -5.95 7.32
N GLU A 158 -13.98 -5.60 6.49
CA GLU A 158 -13.87 -6.13 5.13
C GLU A 158 -13.25 -7.53 5.13
N LYS A 159 -14.05 -8.53 4.77
CA LYS A 159 -13.67 -9.94 4.83
C LYS A 159 -13.35 -10.53 3.47
N SER A 160 -13.80 -9.88 2.39
CA SER A 160 -13.64 -10.40 1.03
C SER A 160 -12.35 -9.85 0.43
N ARG A 161 -11.42 -10.73 0.10
CA ARG A 161 -10.16 -10.36 -0.55
C ARG A 161 -9.64 -11.50 -1.40
N LEU A 162 -8.88 -11.14 -2.43
CA LEU A 162 -8.10 -12.05 -3.24
C LEU A 162 -6.70 -11.46 -3.39
N LEU A 163 -5.72 -12.16 -2.87
CA LEU A 163 -4.33 -11.72 -2.80
C LEU A 163 -3.56 -12.29 -3.99
N VAL A 164 -3.15 -11.41 -4.91
CA VAL A 164 -2.23 -11.75 -5.99
C VAL A 164 -0.85 -11.20 -5.65
N VAL A 165 0.15 -12.07 -5.52
CA VAL A 165 1.53 -11.65 -5.26
C VAL A 165 2.38 -11.88 -6.50
N CYS A 166 3.00 -10.79 -6.98
CA CYS A 166 3.99 -10.86 -8.04
C CYS A 166 5.30 -11.43 -7.49
N VAL A 167 5.80 -12.49 -8.12
CA VAL A 167 7.04 -13.18 -7.73
C VAL A 167 8.00 -13.24 -8.91
N ASP A 168 9.29 -13.01 -8.64
CA ASP A 168 10.37 -13.24 -9.59
C ASP A 168 10.85 -14.69 -9.44
N LYS A 169 10.05 -15.62 -9.97
CA LYS A 169 10.25 -17.07 -9.86
C LYS A 169 9.92 -17.77 -11.17
N LYS A 170 10.69 -18.79 -11.52
CA LYS A 170 10.41 -19.62 -12.69
C LYS A 170 9.31 -20.65 -12.38
N PRO A 171 8.56 -21.12 -13.39
CA PRO A 171 7.66 -22.27 -13.22
C PRO A 171 8.40 -23.46 -12.60
N GLY A 172 7.84 -24.03 -11.53
CA GLY A 172 8.43 -25.14 -10.78
C GLY A 172 9.32 -24.75 -9.60
N GLU A 173 9.67 -23.46 -9.45
CA GLU A 173 10.38 -23.00 -8.25
C GLU A 173 9.44 -22.92 -7.04
N GLN A 174 9.99 -23.25 -5.87
CA GLN A 174 9.24 -23.21 -4.62
C GLN A 174 9.01 -21.76 -4.16
N VAL A 175 7.86 -21.58 -3.54
CA VAL A 175 7.37 -20.33 -2.97
C VAL A 175 6.76 -20.65 -1.61
N SER A 176 6.82 -19.68 -0.70
CA SER A 176 6.25 -19.86 0.63
C SER A 176 4.74 -20.08 0.56
N LYS A 177 4.27 -21.10 1.26
CA LYS A 177 2.84 -21.37 1.39
C LYS A 177 2.15 -20.18 2.04
N GLY A 178 1.00 -19.78 1.49
CA GLY A 178 0.17 -18.71 2.04
C GLY A 178 0.66 -17.29 1.76
N VAL A 179 1.71 -17.11 0.94
CA VAL A 179 2.17 -15.77 0.55
C VAL A 179 1.08 -14.96 -0.18
N GLY A 180 0.18 -15.63 -0.90
CA GLY A 180 -1.02 -15.07 -1.51
C GLY A 180 -1.98 -16.20 -1.92
N ASP A 181 -3.17 -15.83 -2.38
CA ASP A 181 -4.15 -16.78 -2.94
C ASP A 181 -3.72 -17.20 -4.35
N TYR A 182 -3.14 -16.26 -5.10
CA TYR A 182 -2.57 -16.47 -6.42
C TYR A 182 -1.17 -15.87 -6.50
N LEU A 183 -0.36 -16.45 -7.36
CA LEU A 183 0.96 -15.95 -7.70
C LEU A 183 0.97 -15.53 -9.17
N PHE A 184 1.57 -14.37 -9.42
CA PHE A 184 1.83 -13.91 -10.77
C PHE A 184 3.34 -13.92 -11.01
N THR A 185 3.77 -14.64 -12.03
CA THR A 185 5.14 -14.58 -12.52
C THR A 185 5.13 -14.10 -13.96
N ALA A 186 6.01 -13.15 -14.29
CA ALA A 186 6.23 -12.77 -15.67
C ALA A 186 7.09 -13.86 -16.31
N THR A 187 6.50 -14.62 -17.24
CA THR A 187 7.28 -15.46 -18.13
C THR A 187 8.09 -14.54 -19.04
N LYS A 188 9.40 -14.47 -18.84
CA LYS A 188 10.32 -13.93 -19.84
C LYS A 188 10.28 -14.78 -21.10
#